data_AF-A0A7C5DMU3-F1
#
_entry.id   AF-A0A7C5DMU3-F1
#
_cell.length_a   1.000
_cell.length_b   1.000
_cell.length_c   1.000
_cell.angle_alpha   90.00
_cell.angle_beta   90.00
_cell.angle_gamma   90.00
#
_symmetry.space_group_name_H-M   'P 1'
#
loop_
_entity.id
_entity.type
_entity.pdbx_description
1 polymer ?
#
loop_
_entity_poly.entity_id
_entity_poly.type
_entity_poly.pdbx_seq_one_letter_code
_entity_poly.pdbx_strand_id
1 'polypeptide(L)'
;VVFPDADFKFYMDADVKTRAYRRWIEAKEKGEELVLEEVEKELIWRDKNDSTRKIAPLKKVPDAIIVNTSKMSISEQVSFLMEIVKNEK
;
A
#
# COMPACT_ATOMS: atom_id res chain seq x y z
N VAL A 1 7.55 -9.83 9.81
CA VAL A 1 7.12 -8.62 10.54
C VAL A 1 8.28 -8.19 11.43
N VAL A 2 8.60 -6.91 11.47
CA VAL A 2 9.73 -6.38 12.26
C VAL A 2 9.32 -6.14 13.72
N PHE A 3 8.10 -5.64 13.95
CA PHE A 3 7.53 -5.43 15.28
C PHE A 3 6.39 -6.42 15.55
N PRO A 4 6.69 -7.64 16.03
CA PRO A 4 5.69 -8.67 16.25
C PRO A 4 4.73 -8.35 17.39
N ASP A 5 5.05 -7.39 18.26
CA ASP A 5 4.23 -7.02 19.42
C ASP A 5 3.60 -5.62 19.29
N ALA A 6 3.57 -5.07 18.07
CA ALA A 6 2.91 -3.78 17.84
C ALA A 6 1.41 -3.88 18.16
N ASP A 7 0.88 -2.90 18.90
CA ASP A 7 -0.53 -2.83 19.30
C ASP A 7 -1.48 -2.84 18.09
N PHE A 8 -1.06 -2.16 17.01
CA PHE A 8 -1.80 -2.15 15.74
C PHE A 8 -0.88 -2.50 14.58
N LYS A 9 -1.35 -3.42 13.73
CA LYS A 9 -0.68 -3.83 12.48
C LYS A 9 -1.62 -3.59 11.33
N PHE A 10 -1.33 -2.62 10.49
CA PHE A 10 -2.12 -2.33 9.30
C PHE A 10 -1.43 -2.93 8.06
N TYR A 11 -2.19 -3.66 7.25
CA TYR A 11 -1.78 -4.09 5.93
C TYR A 11 -2.51 -3.24 4.89
N MET A 12 -1.82 -2.24 4.34
CA MET A 12 -2.36 -1.34 3.32
C MET A 12 -2.33 -2.03 1.95
N ASP A 13 -3.45 -2.09 1.26
CA ASP A 13 -3.60 -2.70 -0.06
C ASP A 13 -4.34 -1.76 -1.03
N ALA A 14 -4.12 -1.94 -2.32
CA ALA A 14 -4.84 -1.24 -3.38
C ALA A 14 -4.62 -1.91 -4.73
N ASP A 15 -5.60 -1.76 -5.61
CA ASP A 15 -5.52 -2.24 -7.00
C ASP A 15 -4.29 -1.67 -7.69
N VAL A 16 -3.59 -2.53 -8.44
CA VAL A 16 -2.34 -2.16 -9.11
C VAL A 16 -2.53 -1.00 -10.08
N LYS A 17 -3.69 -0.94 -10.76
CA LYS A 17 -4.05 0.15 -11.66
C LYS A 17 -4.19 1.49 -10.93
N THR A 18 -4.83 1.49 -9.76
CA THR A 18 -4.95 2.69 -8.93
C THR A 18 -3.58 3.16 -8.45
N ARG A 19 -2.71 2.24 -8.01
CA ARG A 19 -1.34 2.56 -7.59
C ARG A 19 -0.50 3.09 -8.75
N ALA A 20 -0.60 2.49 -9.93
CA ALA A 20 0.10 2.93 -11.13
C ALA A 20 -0.34 4.35 -11.53
N TYR A 21 -1.65 4.61 -11.54
CA TYR A 21 -2.19 5.92 -11.87
C TYR A 21 -1.74 7.01 -10.88
N ARG A 22 -1.79 6.74 -9.57
CA ARG A 22 -1.30 7.68 -8.54
C ARG A 22 0.19 8.00 -8.75
N ARG A 23 1.03 6.99 -8.93
CA ARG A 23 2.47 7.18 -9.16
C ARG A 23 2.76 7.92 -10.46
N TRP A 24 1.97 7.66 -11.51
CA TRP A 24 2.09 8.37 -12.79
C TRP A 24 1.72 9.86 -12.66
N ILE A 25 0.66 10.21 -11.92
CA ILE A 25 0.32 11.61 -11.62
C ILE A 25 1.46 12.28 -10.85
N GLU A 26 1.96 11.65 -9.78
CA GLU A 26 3.05 12.20 -8.97
C GLU A 26 4.32 12.46 -9.79
N ALA A 27 4.64 11.57 -10.74
CA ALA A 27 5.76 11.75 -11.66
C ALA A 27 5.52 12.94 -12.61
N LYS A 28 4.31 13.04 -13.18
CA LYS A 28 3.93 14.16 -14.05
C LYS A 28 4.00 15.51 -13.32
N GLU A 29 3.58 15.56 -12.06
CA GLU A 29 3.68 16.76 -11.21
C GLU A 29 5.14 17.18 -10.94
N LYS A 30 6.07 16.23 -10.94
CA LYS A 30 7.52 16.47 -10.81
C LYS A 30 8.20 16.80 -12.14
N GLY A 31 7.47 16.80 -13.25
CA GLY A 31 8.02 17.01 -14.59
C GLY A 31 8.72 15.77 -15.17
N GLU A 32 8.48 14.59 -14.61
CA GLU A 32 8.98 13.32 -15.13
C GLU A 32 8.01 12.76 -16.18
N GLU A 33 8.54 12.33 -17.32
CA GLU A 33 7.76 11.66 -18.36
C GLU A 33 7.82 10.15 -18.20
N LEU A 34 6.82 9.59 -17.51
CA LEU A 34 6.64 8.15 -17.37
C LEU A 34 5.46 7.66 -18.21
N VAL A 35 5.59 6.44 -18.75
CA VAL A 35 4.50 5.74 -19.42
C VAL A 35 3.71 4.94 -18.38
N LEU A 36 2.40 5.18 -18.27
CA LEU A 36 1.53 4.53 -17.27
C LEU A 36 1.62 3.00 -17.31
N GLU A 37 1.70 2.41 -18.50
CA GLU A 37 1.80 0.95 -18.66
C GLU A 37 3.13 0.39 -18.13
N GLU A 38 4.22 1.14 -18.26
CA GLU A 38 5.53 0.75 -17.69
C GLU A 38 5.51 0.82 -16.17
N VAL A 39 4.88 1.86 -15.61
CA VAL A 39 4.68 1.99 -14.16
C VAL A 39 3.85 0.82 -13.61
N GLU A 40 2.78 0.42 -14.31
CA GLU A 40 1.97 -0.74 -13.91
C GLU A 40 2.79 -2.04 -13.94
N LYS A 41 3.56 -2.28 -15.01
CA LYS A 41 4.44 -3.46 -15.13
C LYS A 41 5.50 -3.50 -14.03
N GLU A 42 6.14 -2.37 -13.73
CA GLU A 42 7.13 -2.24 -12.67
C GLU A 42 6.51 -2.57 -11.30
N LEU A 43 5.31 -2.04 -11.03
CA LEU A 43 4.60 -2.31 -9.78
C LEU A 43 4.23 -3.79 -9.64
N ILE A 44 3.70 -4.43 -10.68
CA ILE A 44 3.37 -5.87 -10.66
C ILE A 44 4.63 -6.71 -10.39
N TRP A 45 5.72 -6.39 -11.09
CA TRP A 45 6.98 -7.10 -10.91
C TRP A 45 7.50 -6.94 -9.48
N ARG A 46 7.48 -5.72 -8.94
CA ARG A 46 7.91 -5.42 -7.58
C ARG A 46 7.07 -6.16 -6.55
N ASP A 47 5.74 -6.10 -6.66
CA ASP A 47 4.83 -6.77 -5.73
C ASP A 47 5.04 -8.29 -5.72
N LYS A 48 5.27 -8.88 -6.90
CA LYS A 48 5.60 -10.31 -7.02
C LYS A 48 6.94 -10.61 -6.36
N ASN A 49 7.97 -9.81 -6.62
CA ASN A 49 9.29 -10.03 -6.04
C ASN A 49 9.26 -9.90 -4.50
N ASP A 50 8.58 -8.87 -3.98
CA ASP A 50 8.47 -8.63 -2.55
C ASP A 50 7.64 -9.70 -1.83
N SER A 51 6.58 -10.21 -2.44
CA SER A 51 5.76 -11.29 -1.85
C SER A 51 6.41 -12.68 -1.92
N THR A 52 7.31 -12.92 -2.89
CA THR A 52 7.92 -14.23 -3.13
C THR A 52 9.38 -14.35 -2.65
N ARG A 53 10.01 -13.26 -2.20
CA ARG A 53 11.39 -13.30 -1.70
C ARG A 53 11.52 -14.24 -0.50
N LYS A 54 12.65 -14.97 -0.45
CA LYS A 54 12.92 -15.97 0.59
C LYS A 54 13.04 -15.37 2.00
N ILE A 55 13.58 -14.16 2.11
CA ILE A 55 13.87 -13.51 3.38
C ILE A 55 12.90 -12.34 3.56
N ALA A 56 12.17 -12.36 4.69
CA ALA A 56 11.20 -11.34 5.09
C ALA A 56 10.20 -10.95 3.97
N PRO A 57 9.45 -11.89 3.37
CA PRO A 57 8.50 -11.57 2.31
C PRO A 57 7.42 -10.59 2.78
N LEU A 58 6.90 -9.79 1.86
CA LEU A 58 5.69 -9.00 2.06
C LEU A 58 4.51 -9.97 2.18
N LYS A 59 4.04 -10.17 3.41
CA LYS A 59 2.97 -11.11 3.73
C LYS A 59 1.98 -10.48 4.70
N LYS A 60 0.69 -10.73 4.45
CA LYS A 60 -0.40 -10.47 5.40
C LYS A 60 -0.22 -11.37 6.62
N VAL A 61 -0.03 -10.79 7.80
CA VAL A 61 -0.01 -11.55 9.05
C VAL A 61 -1.42 -11.72 9.62
N PRO A 62 -1.70 -12.81 10.37
CA PRO A 62 -3.06 -13.13 10.81
C PRO A 62 -3.75 -12.05 11.63
N ASP A 63 -2.98 -11.27 12.37
CA ASP A 63 -3.43 -10.20 13.26
C ASP A 63 -3.33 -8.80 12.63
N ALA A 64 -3.03 -8.71 11.33
CA ALA A 64 -3.04 -7.43 10.63
C ALA A 64 -4.45 -7.06 10.16
N ILE A 65 -4.82 -5.80 10.40
CA ILE A 65 -6.02 -5.18 9.86
C ILE A 65 -5.76 -4.83 8.39
N ILE A 66 -6.53 -5.42 7.48
CA ILE A 66 -6.40 -5.17 6.05
C ILE A 66 -7.16 -3.89 5.68
N VAL A 67 -6.46 -2.94 5.06
CA VAL A 67 -7.02 -1.65 4.67
C VAL A 67 -6.93 -1.51 3.15
N ASN A 68 -8.07 -1.64 2.47
CA ASN A 68 -8.13 -1.44 1.02
C ASN A 68 -8.35 0.05 0.71
N THR A 69 -7.35 0.67 0.09
CA THR A 69 -7.33 2.10 -0.22
C THR A 69 -7.63 2.42 -1.68
N SER A 70 -8.06 1.43 -2.49
CA SER A 70 -8.33 1.60 -3.93
C SER A 70 -9.29 2.75 -4.23
N LYS A 71 -10.25 2.99 -3.34
CA LYS A 71 -11.29 4.01 -3.49
C LYS A 71 -11.27 5.09 -2.40
N MET A 72 -10.16 5.18 -1.66
CA MET A 72 -10.01 6.13 -0.56
C MET A 72 -9.03 7.24 -0.95
N SER A 73 -9.43 8.49 -0.71
CA SER A 73 -8.55 9.65 -0.64
C SER A 73 -7.61 9.55 0.56
N ILE A 74 -6.57 10.39 0.58
CA ILE A 74 -5.60 10.42 1.69
C ILE A 74 -6.30 10.77 3.02
N SER A 75 -7.22 11.75 3.01
CA SER A 75 -7.96 12.14 4.21
C SER A 75 -8.84 11.01 4.75
N GLU A 76 -9.51 10.26 3.86
CA GLU A 76 -10.29 9.08 4.25
C GLU A 76 -9.41 7.97 4.84
N GLN A 77 -8.25 7.71 4.24
CA GLN A 77 -7.28 6.74 4.76
C GLN A 77 -6.83 7.11 6.18
N VAL A 78 -6.45 8.37 6.39
CA VAL A 78 -6.03 8.86 7.71
C VAL A 78 -7.17 8.75 8.72
N SER A 79 -8.38 9.18 8.33
CA SER A 79 -9.54 9.16 9.22
C SER A 79 -9.89 7.74 9.66
N PHE A 80 -9.88 6.79 8.71
CA PHE A 80 -10.14 5.38 8.96
C PHE A 80 -9.12 4.76 9.94
N LEU A 81 -7.83 5.01 9.72
CA LEU A 81 -6.78 4.51 10.63
C LEU A 81 -6.91 5.13 12.03
N MET A 82 -7.20 6.42 12.11
CA MET A 82 -7.36 7.13 13.39
C MET A 82 -8.59 6.66 14.17
N GLU A 83 -9.68 6.32 13.49
CA GLU A 83 -10.88 5.78 14.12
C GLU A 83 -10.61 4.44 14.81
N ILE A 84 -9.90 3.52 14.13
CA ILE A 84 -9.50 2.23 14.71
C ILE A 84 -8.66 2.43 15.97
N VAL A 85 -7.65 3.30 15.89
CA VAL A 85 -6.74 3.56 17.01
C VAL A 85 -7.46 4.22 18.20
N LYS A 86 -8.49 5.02 17.96
CA LYS A 86 -9.26 5.68 19.02
C LYS A 86 -10.29 4.76 19.67
N ASN A 87 -10.94 3.89 18.91
CA ASN A 87 -12.03 3.03 19.40
C ASN A 87 -11.56 1.86 20.27
N GLU A 88 -10.27 1.51 20.23
CA GLU A 88 -9.66 0.49 21.09
C GLU A 88 -9.07 1.05 22.40
N LYS A 89 -9.22 2.36 22.66
CA LYS A 89 -8.91 3.00 23.95
C LYS A 89 -10.16 3.25 24.77
#